data_AF-A0A9W6MC05-F1
#
_entry.id   AF-A0A9W6MC05-F1
#
_cell.length_a   1.000
_cell.length_b   1.000
_cell.length_c   1.000
_cell.angle_alpha   90.00
_cell.angle_beta   90.00
_cell.angle_gamma   90.00
#
_symmetry.space_group_name_H-M   'P 1'
#
loop_
_entity.id
_entity.type
_entity.pdbx_description
1 polymer ?
#
loop_
_entity_poly.entity_id
_entity_poly.type
_entity_poly.pdbx_seq_one_letter_code
_entity_poly.pdbx_strand_id
1 'polypeptide(L)'
;MRYRLLTVLALLAATVVLTPGTACACSCVPLKPAEQVTKAAAVFTGTVVASRPGKGEPMGPTPPVVYTLRADQVYKGEPAAEYQVATNADSAACGYTFAIGSRYLVFASDGDSGLFAVDPGVPLHTALCDGNLQVRPGEGPLRAQDGILKDEPLSAELLSALGDATRPRPAASPAPSTPAPSTPAPLPSAAPASSAGDSPAAPAVPWVYAGGAVALLGLVITGWRLTGRRRK
;
A
#
# COMPACT_ATOMS: atom_id res chain seq x y z
N MET A 1 14.77 18.34 45.53
CA MET A 1 15.21 17.09 44.88
C MET A 1 14.06 16.11 44.67
N ARG A 2 13.25 15.80 45.69
CA ARG A 2 12.13 14.83 45.62
C ARG A 2 11.14 15.07 44.46
N TYR A 3 10.70 16.32 44.25
CA TYR A 3 9.77 16.65 43.15
C TYR A 3 10.34 16.50 41.73
N ARG A 4 11.66 16.68 41.56
CA ARG A 4 12.32 16.45 40.26
C ARG A 4 12.43 14.96 39.95
N LEU A 5 12.66 14.16 40.99
CA LEU A 5 12.72 12.71 40.88
C LEU A 5 11.34 12.12 40.54
N LEU A 6 10.27 12.64 41.16
CA LEU A 6 8.89 12.26 40.85
C LEU A 6 8.45 12.64 39.42
N THR A 7 8.88 13.79 38.89
CA THR A 7 8.54 14.21 37.52
C THR A 7 9.27 13.36 36.47
N VAL A 8 10.54 13.03 36.70
CA VAL A 8 11.28 12.10 35.83
C VAL A 8 10.66 10.70 35.87
N LEU A 9 10.25 10.22 37.05
CA LEU A 9 9.56 8.94 37.20
C LEU A 9 8.20 8.93 36.48
N ALA A 10 7.45 10.03 36.56
CA ALA A 10 6.18 10.17 35.87
C ALA A 10 6.34 10.20 34.34
N LEU A 11 7.37 10.87 33.81
CA LEU A 11 7.67 10.87 32.38
C LEU A 11 8.10 9.47 31.89
N LEU A 12 8.94 8.78 32.66
CA LEU A 12 9.34 7.40 32.37
C LEU A 12 8.13 6.46 32.41
N ALA A 13 7.24 6.61 33.39
CA ALA A 13 6.00 5.84 33.46
C ALA A 13 5.08 6.12 32.27
N ALA A 14 5.00 7.37 31.79
CA ALA A 14 4.19 7.72 30.63
C ALA A 14 4.72 7.08 29.32
N THR A 15 6.03 6.91 29.17
CA THR A 15 6.61 6.22 27.99
C THR A 15 6.29 4.72 27.94
N VAL A 16 6.03 4.08 29.09
CA VAL A 16 5.70 2.65 29.16
C VAL A 16 4.27 2.36 28.69
N VAL A 17 3.38 3.37 28.67
CA VAL A 17 1.97 3.21 28.26
C VAL A 17 1.80 3.33 26.73
N LEU A 18 2.81 3.82 26.00
CA LEU A 18 2.82 3.72 24.54
C LEU A 18 3.21 2.29 24.15
N THR A 19 2.22 1.39 24.10
CA THR A 19 2.42 0.07 23.51
C THR A 19 2.69 0.24 22.01
N PRO A 20 3.85 -0.21 21.48
CA PRO A 20 4.04 -0.29 20.05
C PRO A 20 2.97 -1.21 19.45
N GLY A 21 2.44 -0.84 18.28
CA GLY A 21 1.46 -1.65 17.54
C GLY A 21 1.95 -3.09 17.35
N THR A 22 1.00 -4.02 17.29
CA THR A 22 1.21 -5.47 17.22
C THR A 22 2.32 -5.85 16.24
N ALA A 23 3.46 -6.29 16.78
CA ALA A 23 4.49 -6.97 16.01
C ALA A 23 3.99 -8.40 15.73
N CYS A 24 3.39 -8.63 14.57
CA CYS A 24 3.06 -9.98 14.12
C CYS A 24 4.30 -10.61 13.49
N ALA A 25 5.07 -11.33 14.30
CA ALA A 25 5.99 -12.35 13.80
C ALA A 25 5.13 -13.42 13.12
N CYS A 26 4.88 -13.30 11.81
CA CYS A 26 3.93 -14.13 11.08
C CYS A 26 4.26 -15.62 11.27
N SER A 27 3.54 -16.29 12.16
CA SER A 27 3.59 -17.73 12.34
C SER A 27 2.60 -18.36 11.36
N CYS A 28 2.97 -18.38 10.08
CA CYS A 28 2.15 -19.01 9.05
C CYS A 28 1.85 -20.46 9.45
N VAL A 29 0.58 -20.85 9.43
CA VAL A 29 0.22 -22.26 9.47
C VAL A 29 0.62 -22.86 8.12
N PRO A 30 1.44 -23.92 8.10
CA PRO A 30 1.83 -24.55 6.84
C PRO A 30 0.59 -25.15 6.17
N LEU A 31 0.23 -24.61 5.01
CA LEU A 31 -0.86 -25.08 4.16
C LEU A 31 -0.28 -25.88 3.00
N LYS A 32 -0.99 -26.93 2.59
CA LYS A 32 -0.62 -27.65 1.35
C LYS A 32 -0.93 -26.77 0.13
N PRO A 33 -0.24 -26.95 -1.01
CA PRO A 33 -0.50 -26.16 -2.21
C PRO A 33 -1.97 -26.18 -2.66
N ALA A 34 -2.63 -27.34 -2.61
CA ALA A 34 -4.05 -27.45 -2.94
C ALA A 34 -4.96 -26.62 -2.01
N GLU A 35 -4.61 -26.50 -0.73
CA GLU A 35 -5.35 -25.68 0.23
C GLU A 35 -5.14 -24.19 -0.03
N GLN A 36 -3.91 -23.79 -0.38
CA GLN A 36 -3.59 -22.41 -0.78
C GLN A 36 -4.37 -22.01 -2.04
N VAL A 37 -4.38 -22.85 -3.07
CA VAL A 37 -5.18 -22.64 -4.29
C VAL A 37 -6.67 -22.57 -3.96
N THR A 38 -7.16 -23.44 -3.05
CA THR A 38 -8.58 -23.47 -2.67
C THR A 38 -9.01 -22.19 -1.95
N LYS A 39 -8.17 -21.69 -1.02
CA LYS A 39 -8.44 -20.46 -0.24
C LYS A 39 -8.38 -19.20 -1.10
N ALA A 40 -7.48 -19.13 -2.08
CA ALA A 40 -7.32 -17.96 -2.92
C ALA A 40 -8.54 -17.70 -3.82
N ALA A 41 -8.91 -16.44 -4.00
CA ALA A 41 -9.90 -16.03 -4.99
C ALA A 41 -9.31 -16.00 -6.41
N ALA A 42 -8.04 -15.61 -6.53
CA ALA A 42 -7.28 -15.60 -7.77
C ALA A 42 -5.88 -16.21 -7.59
N VAL A 43 -5.45 -17.00 -8.57
CA VAL A 43 -4.09 -17.56 -8.64
C VAL A 43 -3.57 -17.34 -10.05
N PHE A 44 -2.46 -16.62 -10.18
CA PHE A 44 -1.92 -16.23 -11.48
C PHE A 44 -0.41 -16.02 -11.41
N THR A 45 0.27 -16.12 -12.55
CA THR A 45 1.60 -15.58 -12.74
C THR A 45 1.54 -14.24 -13.43
N GLY A 46 2.36 -13.30 -12.97
CA GLY A 46 2.45 -11.99 -13.57
C GLY A 46 3.74 -11.25 -13.21
N THR A 47 4.08 -10.27 -14.05
CA THR A 47 5.20 -9.36 -13.82
C THR A 47 4.71 -8.10 -13.14
N VAL A 48 5.38 -7.69 -12.07
CA VAL A 48 5.06 -6.46 -11.34
C VAL A 48 5.48 -5.26 -12.19
N VAL A 49 4.52 -4.42 -12.57
CA VAL A 49 4.76 -3.27 -13.46
C VAL A 49 4.73 -1.94 -12.72
N ALA A 50 4.02 -1.86 -11.59
CA ALA A 50 3.95 -0.66 -10.78
C ALA A 50 3.65 -0.99 -9.31
N SER A 51 3.98 -0.05 -8.42
CA SER A 51 3.52 -0.05 -7.05
C SER A 51 3.09 1.37 -6.65
N ARG A 52 2.12 1.47 -5.76
CA ARG A 52 1.67 2.73 -5.16
C ARG A 52 1.26 2.52 -3.71
N PRO A 53 1.33 3.55 -2.86
CA PRO A 53 0.61 3.53 -1.60
C PRO A 53 -0.89 3.33 -1.84
N GLY A 54 -1.51 2.48 -1.03
CA GLY A 54 -2.95 2.41 -0.88
C GLY A 54 -3.50 3.63 -0.14
N LYS A 55 -4.82 3.69 0.00
CA LYS A 55 -5.45 4.73 0.81
C LYS A 55 -5.20 4.46 2.29
N GLY A 56 -4.98 5.52 3.05
CA GLY A 56 -4.80 5.48 4.50
C GLY A 56 -5.23 6.79 5.13
N GLU A 57 -5.34 6.78 6.45
CA GLU A 57 -5.73 7.96 7.23
C GLU A 57 -4.48 8.75 7.68
N PRO A 58 -4.51 10.09 7.74
CA PRO A 58 -3.34 10.90 8.07
C PRO A 58 -2.70 10.59 9.43
N MET A 59 -3.48 10.08 10.38
CA MET A 59 -3.04 9.67 11.72
C MET A 59 -3.27 8.17 11.97
N GLY A 60 -3.46 7.40 10.90
CA GLY A 60 -3.71 5.96 10.95
C GLY A 60 -2.43 5.12 10.86
N PRO A 61 -2.57 3.78 10.81
CA PRO A 61 -1.45 2.90 10.52
C PRO A 61 -0.88 3.18 9.13
N THR A 62 0.35 2.73 8.88
CA THR A 62 0.98 2.83 7.55
C THR A 62 0.04 2.24 6.49
N PRO A 63 -0.28 2.98 5.41
CA PRO A 63 -1.16 2.46 4.37
C PRO A 63 -0.57 1.21 3.73
N PRO A 64 -1.42 0.28 3.25
CA PRO A 64 -0.94 -0.87 2.50
C PRO A 64 -0.26 -0.42 1.20
N VAL A 65 0.49 -1.30 0.56
CA VAL A 65 1.04 -1.09 -0.78
C VAL A 65 0.17 -1.85 -1.77
N VAL A 66 -0.21 -1.18 -2.85
CA VAL A 66 -0.90 -1.79 -3.99
C VAL A 66 0.11 -2.03 -5.08
N TYR A 67 0.24 -3.27 -5.50
CA TYR A 67 1.04 -3.67 -6.65
C TYR A 67 0.15 -3.93 -7.86
N THR A 68 0.61 -3.47 -9.01
CA THR A 68 -0.02 -3.76 -10.30
C THR A 68 0.82 -4.82 -11.00
N LEU A 69 0.19 -5.94 -11.34
CA LEU A 69 0.83 -7.06 -12.01
C LEU A 69 0.18 -7.30 -13.36
N ARG A 70 0.99 -7.29 -14.42
CA ARG A 70 0.56 -7.75 -15.74
C ARG A 70 0.62 -9.27 -15.74
N ALA A 71 -0.55 -9.91 -15.80
CA ALA A 71 -0.64 -11.36 -15.80
C ALA A 71 -0.18 -11.95 -17.13
N ASP A 72 0.36 -13.16 -17.05
CA ASP A 72 0.77 -13.96 -18.20
C ASP A 72 0.03 -15.31 -18.24
N GLN A 73 -0.27 -15.90 -17.08
CA GLN A 73 -1.07 -17.11 -16.94
C GLN A 73 -1.97 -17.02 -15.71
N VAL A 74 -3.20 -17.53 -15.83
CA VAL A 74 -4.19 -17.54 -14.75
C VAL A 74 -4.62 -18.97 -14.50
N TYR A 75 -4.41 -19.43 -13.27
CA TYR A 75 -4.71 -20.78 -12.79
C TYR A 75 -6.07 -20.84 -12.08
N LYS A 76 -6.49 -19.72 -11.48
CA LYS A 76 -7.79 -19.58 -10.82
C LYS A 76 -8.28 -18.14 -10.87
N GLY A 77 -9.59 -17.96 -11.03
CA GLY A 77 -10.26 -16.65 -11.05
C GLY A 77 -10.51 -16.15 -12.48
N GLU A 78 -10.99 -14.91 -12.60
CA GLU A 78 -11.21 -14.25 -13.90
C GLU A 78 -9.86 -14.05 -14.62
N PRO A 79 -9.70 -14.41 -15.91
CA PRO A 79 -8.44 -14.30 -16.63
C PRO A 79 -8.16 -12.85 -17.11
N ALA A 80 -7.93 -11.94 -16.16
CA ALA A 80 -7.65 -10.52 -16.41
C ALA A 80 -6.21 -10.29 -16.86
N ALA A 81 -5.98 -9.34 -17.77
CA ALA A 81 -4.64 -8.94 -18.22
C ALA A 81 -3.79 -8.28 -17.12
N GLU A 82 -4.45 -7.65 -16.15
CA GLU A 82 -3.81 -6.92 -15.08
C GLU A 82 -4.57 -7.14 -13.77
N TYR A 83 -3.81 -7.34 -12.69
CA TYR A 83 -4.35 -7.43 -11.34
C TYR A 83 -3.72 -6.33 -10.47
N GLN A 84 -4.56 -5.68 -9.67
CA GLN A 84 -4.11 -4.89 -8.54
C GLN A 84 -4.25 -5.74 -7.28
N VAL A 85 -3.15 -5.91 -6.54
CA VAL A 85 -3.13 -6.69 -5.30
C VAL A 85 -2.55 -5.83 -4.18
N ALA A 86 -3.29 -5.71 -3.08
CA ALA A 86 -2.86 -4.99 -1.89
C ALA A 86 -2.14 -5.92 -0.90
N THR A 87 -1.17 -5.39 -0.17
CA THR A 87 -0.50 -6.08 0.94
C THR A 87 0.04 -5.06 1.94
N ASN A 88 0.30 -5.49 3.18
CA ASN A 88 0.95 -4.62 4.16
C ASN A 88 2.33 -4.17 3.66
N ALA A 89 2.74 -2.96 4.04
CA ALA A 89 4.04 -2.40 3.63
C ALA A 89 5.23 -3.08 4.32
N ASP A 90 5.01 -3.66 5.50
CA ASP A 90 6.06 -4.26 6.32
C ASP A 90 5.84 -5.77 6.50
N SER A 91 6.91 -6.53 6.33
CA SER A 91 6.98 -7.97 6.64
C SER A 91 6.60 -8.31 8.08
N ALA A 92 6.88 -7.42 9.05
CA ALA A 92 6.48 -7.57 10.45
C ALA A 92 4.96 -7.42 10.67
N ALA A 93 4.24 -6.94 9.65
CA ALA A 93 2.78 -6.90 9.57
C ALA A 93 2.23 -7.93 8.55
N CYS A 94 3.02 -8.96 8.23
CA CYS A 94 2.73 -9.98 7.22
C CYS A 94 2.55 -9.45 5.80
N GLY A 95 3.18 -8.31 5.51
CA GLY A 95 3.31 -7.77 4.17
C GLY A 95 4.21 -8.63 3.29
N TYR A 96 3.82 -8.79 2.02
CA TYR A 96 4.68 -9.41 1.00
C TYR A 96 5.30 -8.34 0.10
N THR A 97 6.63 -8.29 0.04
CA THR A 97 7.31 -7.30 -0.81
C THR A 97 7.55 -7.86 -2.20
N PHE A 98 6.96 -7.22 -3.21
CA PHE A 98 7.17 -7.54 -4.61
C PHE A 98 8.23 -6.62 -5.22
N ALA A 99 9.11 -7.17 -6.06
CA ALA A 99 10.07 -6.40 -6.84
C ALA A 99 9.49 -6.03 -8.21
N ILE A 100 9.53 -4.74 -8.56
CA ILE A 100 9.14 -4.26 -9.90
C ILE A 100 10.03 -4.92 -10.96
N GLY A 101 9.42 -5.34 -12.08
CA GLY A 101 10.07 -6.03 -13.18
C GLY A 101 10.28 -7.53 -12.95
N SER A 102 9.99 -8.05 -11.74
CA SER A 102 10.07 -9.48 -11.44
C SER A 102 8.73 -10.18 -11.63
N ARG A 103 8.80 -11.46 -12.00
CA ARG A 103 7.65 -12.34 -12.19
C ARG A 103 7.37 -13.15 -10.93
N TYR A 104 6.10 -13.25 -10.56
CA TYR A 104 5.65 -13.97 -9.38
C TYR A 104 4.47 -14.87 -9.71
N LEU A 105 4.41 -16.03 -9.04
CA LEU A 105 3.16 -16.75 -8.78
C LEU A 105 2.50 -16.09 -7.56
N VAL A 106 1.29 -15.60 -7.74
CA VAL A 106 0.55 -14.85 -6.72
C VAL A 106 -0.72 -15.60 -6.33
N PHE A 107 -0.94 -15.72 -5.03
CA PHE A 107 -2.17 -16.21 -4.41
C PHE A 107 -2.87 -15.03 -3.75
N ALA A 108 -3.98 -14.59 -4.33
CA ALA A 108 -4.71 -13.45 -3.84
C ALA A 108 -6.09 -13.87 -3.31
N SER A 109 -6.44 -13.34 -2.14
CA SER A 109 -7.78 -13.47 -1.54
C SER A 109 -8.58 -12.20 -1.83
N ASP A 110 -9.90 -12.29 -1.79
CA ASP A 110 -10.81 -11.15 -1.88
C ASP A 110 -11.47 -10.85 -0.53
N GLY A 111 -12.18 -9.73 -0.44
CA GLY A 111 -12.89 -9.34 0.77
C GLY A 111 -11.97 -8.71 1.82
N ASP A 112 -12.33 -8.86 3.10
CA ASP A 112 -11.57 -8.30 4.21
C ASP A 112 -10.25 -9.06 4.41
N SER A 113 -9.14 -8.32 4.48
CA SER A 113 -7.83 -8.92 4.73
C SER A 113 -7.64 -9.32 6.18
N GLY A 114 -8.34 -8.67 7.12
CA GLY A 114 -8.07 -8.78 8.56
C GLY A 114 -6.70 -8.26 8.99
N LEU A 115 -5.88 -7.75 8.05
CA LEU A 115 -4.49 -7.31 8.27
C LEU A 115 -4.30 -5.81 8.03
N PHE A 116 -5.12 -5.23 7.17
CA PHE A 116 -5.12 -3.80 6.82
C PHE A 116 -6.45 -3.38 6.20
N ALA A 117 -6.74 -2.08 6.24
CA ALA A 117 -7.89 -1.51 5.55
C ALA A 117 -7.71 -1.64 4.03
N VAL A 118 -8.61 -2.38 3.38
CA VAL A 118 -8.58 -2.60 1.93
C VAL A 118 -9.02 -1.33 1.20
N ASP A 119 -8.25 -0.90 0.19
CA ASP A 119 -8.65 0.21 -0.69
C ASP A 119 -9.92 -0.21 -1.45
N PRO A 120 -11.04 0.56 -1.39
CA PRO A 120 -12.29 0.18 -2.06
C PRO A 120 -12.17 -0.11 -3.57
N GLY A 121 -11.12 0.41 -4.23
CA GLY A 121 -10.83 0.15 -5.64
C GLY A 121 -9.93 -1.06 -5.92
N VAL A 122 -9.47 -1.78 -4.89
CA VAL A 122 -8.52 -2.90 -5.00
C VAL A 122 -9.06 -4.09 -4.20
N PRO A 123 -9.91 -4.94 -4.80
CA PRO A 123 -10.61 -5.98 -4.06
C PRO A 123 -9.72 -7.15 -3.65
N LEU A 124 -8.56 -7.30 -4.30
CA LEU A 124 -7.64 -8.40 -4.06
C LEU A 124 -6.54 -8.00 -3.09
N HIS A 125 -6.24 -8.89 -2.16
CA HIS A 125 -5.15 -8.75 -1.22
C HIS A 125 -4.32 -10.03 -1.10
N THR A 126 -3.10 -9.89 -0.60
CA THR A 126 -2.21 -11.01 -0.33
C THR A 126 -1.27 -10.69 0.84
N ALA A 127 -0.68 -11.72 1.43
CA ALA A 127 0.18 -11.65 2.58
C ALA A 127 1.36 -12.64 2.49
N LEU A 128 2.29 -12.53 3.43
CA LEU A 128 3.49 -13.37 3.51
C LEU A 128 3.18 -14.88 3.55
N CYS A 129 2.01 -15.26 4.08
CA CYS A 129 1.61 -16.65 4.29
C CYS A 129 0.75 -17.27 3.17
N ASP A 130 0.39 -16.51 2.12
CA ASP A 130 -0.57 -16.99 1.13
C ASP A 130 0.04 -17.93 0.08
N GLY A 131 1.37 -18.05 0.03
CA GLY A 131 2.08 -18.94 -0.91
C GLY A 131 2.74 -18.23 -2.09
N ASN A 132 2.81 -16.89 -2.07
CA ASN A 132 3.45 -16.10 -3.13
C ASN A 132 4.92 -16.50 -3.34
N LEU A 133 5.30 -16.66 -4.60
CA LEU A 133 6.64 -17.13 -4.96
C LEU A 133 7.18 -16.37 -6.17
N GLN A 134 8.42 -15.89 -6.09
CA GLN A 134 9.12 -15.37 -7.26
C GLN A 134 9.51 -16.52 -8.18
N VAL A 135 9.22 -16.38 -9.47
CA VAL A 135 9.46 -17.39 -10.50
C VAL A 135 10.34 -16.82 -11.61
N ARG A 136 11.00 -17.69 -12.36
CA ARG A 136 11.84 -17.31 -13.49
C ARG A 136 11.03 -16.50 -14.52
N PRO A 137 11.66 -15.51 -15.18
CA PRO A 137 11.02 -14.78 -16.27
C PRO A 137 10.47 -15.72 -17.35
N GLY A 138 9.30 -15.38 -17.88
CA GLY A 138 8.62 -16.15 -18.91
C GLY A 138 7.16 -15.73 -19.05
N GLU A 139 6.49 -16.22 -20.08
CA GLU A 139 5.08 -15.91 -20.35
C GLU A 139 4.19 -17.16 -20.41
N GLY A 140 4.79 -18.35 -20.32
CA GLY A 140 4.10 -19.64 -20.41
C GLY A 140 3.69 -20.20 -19.04
N PRO A 141 2.88 -21.27 -19.03
CA PRO A 141 2.54 -22.00 -17.81
C PRO A 141 3.80 -22.45 -17.05
N LEU A 142 3.75 -22.33 -15.72
CA LEU A 142 4.79 -22.78 -14.81
C LEU A 142 5.16 -24.25 -15.00
N ARG A 143 6.46 -24.49 -14.93
CA ARG A 143 7.11 -25.79 -14.97
C ARG A 143 7.98 -25.96 -13.74
N ALA A 144 8.39 -27.21 -13.46
CA ALA A 144 9.24 -27.53 -12.32
C ALA A 144 10.50 -26.63 -12.27
N GLN A 145 11.12 -26.37 -13.40
CA GLN A 145 12.33 -25.55 -13.49
C GLN A 145 12.10 -24.03 -13.36
N ASP A 146 10.91 -23.53 -13.00
CA ASP A 146 10.68 -22.08 -12.93
C ASP A 146 10.89 -21.49 -11.52
N GLY A 147 11.17 -22.31 -10.50
CA GLY A 147 11.44 -21.84 -9.13
C GLY A 147 12.81 -21.15 -8.97
N ILE A 148 12.85 -20.00 -8.27
CA ILE A 148 14.10 -19.23 -8.04
C ILE A 148 14.73 -19.50 -6.66
N LEU A 149 13.92 -19.72 -5.62
CA LEU A 149 14.45 -19.87 -4.26
C LEU A 149 15.18 -21.22 -4.13
N LYS A 150 16.47 -21.16 -3.79
CA LYS A 150 17.38 -22.28 -3.50
C LYS A 150 17.73 -23.22 -4.66
N ASP A 151 17.55 -22.79 -5.92
CA ASP A 151 17.68 -23.67 -7.09
C ASP A 151 16.81 -24.95 -7.00
N GLU A 152 15.80 -24.96 -6.12
CA GLU A 152 14.87 -26.07 -6.00
C GLU A 152 13.75 -25.93 -7.03
N PRO A 153 13.40 -27.03 -7.71
CA PRO A 153 12.28 -27.03 -8.63
C PRO A 153 10.96 -26.79 -7.88
N LEU A 154 9.97 -26.20 -8.57
CA LEU A 154 8.59 -26.17 -8.08
C LEU A 154 8.12 -27.60 -7.83
N SER A 155 7.50 -27.84 -6.68
CA SER A 155 7.06 -29.18 -6.31
C SER A 155 6.00 -29.70 -7.27
N ALA A 156 6.03 -31.01 -7.53
CA ALA A 156 4.99 -31.66 -8.35
C ALA A 156 3.59 -31.46 -7.75
N GLU A 157 3.49 -31.39 -6.42
CA GLU A 157 2.25 -31.09 -5.70
C GLU A 157 1.72 -29.69 -6.02
N LEU A 158 2.58 -28.68 -6.06
CA LEU A 158 2.19 -27.32 -6.42
C LEU A 158 1.71 -27.26 -7.87
N LEU A 159 2.47 -27.83 -8.80
CA LEU A 159 2.10 -27.83 -10.22
C LEU A 159 0.77 -28.57 -10.47
N SER A 160 0.56 -29.69 -9.78
CA SER A 160 -0.69 -30.44 -9.83
C SER A 160 -1.86 -29.64 -9.24
N ALA A 161 -1.63 -28.94 -8.11
CA ALA A 161 -2.65 -28.12 -7.46
C ALA A 161 -3.06 -26.89 -8.30
N LEU A 162 -2.12 -26.29 -9.05
CA LEU A 162 -2.40 -25.18 -9.94
C LEU A 162 -3.29 -25.57 -11.13
N GLY A 163 -3.17 -26.82 -11.60
CA GLY A 163 -3.93 -27.31 -12.73
C GLY A 163 -3.60 -26.58 -14.04
N ASP A 164 -4.61 -26.47 -14.91
CA ASP A 164 -4.46 -25.88 -16.23
C ASP A 164 -4.41 -24.35 -16.18
N ALA A 165 -3.49 -23.79 -16.94
CA ALA A 165 -3.33 -22.35 -17.09
C ALA A 165 -4.19 -21.81 -18.25
N THR A 166 -4.86 -20.68 -18.00
CA THR A 166 -5.55 -19.90 -19.03
C THR A 166 -4.78 -18.63 -19.31
N ARG A 167 -4.59 -18.28 -20.58
CA ARG A 167 -4.00 -16.99 -20.95
C ARG A 167 -4.96 -15.85 -20.63
N PRO A 168 -4.46 -14.73 -20.06
CA PRO A 168 -5.26 -13.54 -19.85
C PRO A 168 -5.94 -13.07 -21.12
N ARG A 169 -7.19 -12.65 -21.00
CA ARG A 169 -7.88 -11.98 -22.09
C ARG A 169 -7.13 -10.67 -22.36
N PRO A 170 -6.72 -10.38 -23.62
CA PRO A 170 -6.16 -9.09 -23.95
C PRO A 170 -7.11 -8.01 -23.43
N ALA A 171 -6.58 -7.02 -22.69
CA ALA A 171 -7.36 -5.84 -22.36
C ALA A 171 -7.94 -5.33 -23.67
N ALA A 172 -9.27 -5.24 -23.75
CA ALA A 172 -9.94 -4.77 -24.96
C ALA A 172 -9.23 -3.47 -25.35
N SER A 173 -8.52 -3.48 -26.50
CA SER A 173 -7.86 -2.27 -26.97
C SER A 173 -8.93 -1.18 -26.98
N PRO A 174 -8.63 0.04 -26.47
CA PRO A 174 -9.52 1.15 -26.77
C PRO A 174 -9.66 1.16 -28.28
N ALA A 175 -10.88 0.94 -28.78
CA ALA A 175 -11.14 0.94 -30.21
C ALA A 175 -10.49 2.21 -30.78
N PRO A 176 -9.79 2.13 -31.93
CA PRO A 176 -9.22 3.32 -32.53
C PRO A 176 -10.35 4.34 -32.65
N SER A 177 -10.23 5.43 -31.89
CA SER A 177 -11.19 6.52 -31.95
C SER A 177 -11.03 7.08 -33.34
N THR A 178 -11.92 6.70 -34.26
CA THR A 178 -12.02 7.37 -35.55
C THR A 178 -12.10 8.86 -35.24
N PRO A 179 -11.14 9.69 -35.70
CA PRO A 179 -11.24 11.12 -35.45
C PRO A 179 -12.56 11.59 -36.05
N ALA A 180 -13.42 12.17 -35.20
CA ALA A 180 -14.65 12.81 -35.64
C ALA A 180 -14.28 13.85 -36.72
N PRO A 181 -15.06 13.99 -37.81
CA PRO A 181 -14.79 14.99 -38.81
C PRO A 181 -14.79 16.38 -38.15
N SER A 182 -13.67 17.07 -38.29
CA SER A 182 -13.49 18.44 -37.85
C SER A 182 -14.47 19.35 -38.61
N THR A 183 -15.49 19.81 -37.91
CA THR A 183 -16.31 20.94 -38.37
C THR A 183 -15.41 22.16 -38.53
N PRO A 184 -15.38 22.83 -39.70
CA PRO A 184 -14.57 24.02 -39.88
C PRO A 184 -15.07 25.15 -38.96
N ALA A 185 -14.11 25.83 -38.32
CA ALA A 185 -14.36 26.99 -37.46
C ALA A 185 -14.97 28.15 -38.26
N PRO A 186 -15.94 28.90 -37.70
CA PRO A 186 -16.35 30.18 -38.27
C PRO A 186 -15.26 31.25 -38.04
N LEU A 187 -15.07 32.10 -39.07
CA LEU A 187 -14.18 33.26 -39.06
C LEU A 187 -14.55 34.29 -37.98
N PRO A 188 -13.58 35.10 -37.51
CA PRO A 188 -13.75 35.95 -36.32
C PRO A 188 -14.52 37.23 -36.65
N SER A 189 -15.49 37.58 -35.80
CA SER A 189 -16.09 38.91 -35.77
C SER A 189 -15.54 39.70 -34.59
N ALA A 190 -15.32 40.99 -34.84
CA ALA A 190 -14.51 41.93 -34.09
C ALA A 190 -14.93 42.14 -32.62
N ALA A 191 -13.92 42.44 -31.80
CA ALA A 191 -14.04 42.90 -30.42
C ALA A 191 -14.81 44.24 -30.31
N PRO A 192 -15.24 44.60 -29.09
CA PRO A 192 -14.47 45.65 -28.44
C PRO A 192 -14.15 45.41 -26.96
N ALA A 193 -12.93 45.85 -26.65
CA ALA A 193 -12.37 46.49 -25.45
C ALA A 193 -13.12 46.52 -24.10
N SER A 194 -12.29 46.33 -23.06
CA SER A 194 -12.32 46.96 -21.73
C SER A 194 -13.16 46.28 -20.65
N SER A 195 -12.48 45.72 -19.63
CA SER A 195 -12.16 46.50 -18.42
C SER A 195 -11.40 45.63 -17.41
N ALA A 196 -10.29 46.17 -16.92
CA ALA A 196 -9.57 45.69 -15.75
C ALA A 196 -10.50 45.64 -14.53
N GLY A 197 -10.37 44.56 -13.77
CA GLY A 197 -11.04 44.35 -12.49
C GLY A 197 -10.14 43.53 -11.60
N ASP A 198 -9.23 44.23 -10.91
CA ASP A 198 -8.54 43.74 -9.71
C ASP A 198 -9.56 43.22 -8.70
N SER A 199 -9.35 42.02 -8.16
CA SER A 199 -9.74 41.67 -6.79
C SER A 199 -9.16 40.32 -6.33
N PRO A 200 -8.95 40.17 -5.01
CA PRO A 200 -7.66 39.76 -4.49
C PRO A 200 -7.60 38.30 -4.03
N ALA A 201 -6.37 37.87 -3.80
CA ALA A 201 -5.98 36.62 -3.15
C ALA A 201 -6.83 36.33 -1.91
N ALA A 202 -7.39 35.12 -1.86
CA ALA A 202 -8.01 34.57 -0.66
C ALA A 202 -6.98 34.44 0.48
N PRO A 203 -7.35 34.79 1.73
CA PRO A 203 -6.41 34.77 2.85
C PRO A 203 -6.05 33.35 3.26
N ALA A 204 -4.74 33.14 3.46
CA ALA A 204 -4.20 31.99 4.18
C ALA A 204 -4.81 31.94 5.59
N VAL A 205 -5.40 30.78 5.93
CA VAL A 205 -5.99 30.48 7.22
C VAL A 205 -4.87 30.28 8.26
N PRO A 206 -4.80 31.07 9.35
CA PRO A 206 -3.75 30.96 10.36
C PRO A 206 -4.25 30.13 11.55
N TRP A 207 -4.18 28.81 11.47
CA TRP A 207 -4.43 27.93 12.65
C TRP A 207 -3.22 27.04 12.97
N VAL A 208 -1.99 27.52 12.69
CA VAL A 208 -0.74 26.78 12.96
C VAL A 208 -0.08 27.13 14.30
N TYR A 209 -0.64 28.04 15.12
CA TYR A 209 0.02 28.44 16.39
C TYR A 209 -0.83 28.24 17.65
N ALA A 210 -1.43 27.05 17.82
CA ALA A 210 -2.00 26.66 19.12
C ALA A 210 -1.22 25.54 19.85
N GLY A 211 -0.35 24.78 19.17
CA GLY A 211 0.40 23.68 19.79
C GLY A 211 1.71 24.08 20.49
N GLY A 212 2.40 25.11 19.99
CA GLY A 212 3.73 25.51 20.49
C GLY A 212 3.73 26.40 21.75
N ALA A 213 2.63 27.09 22.03
CA ALA A 213 2.56 28.07 23.11
C ALA A 213 2.45 27.43 24.51
N VAL A 214 1.91 26.22 24.62
CA VAL A 214 1.71 25.54 25.92
C VAL A 214 3.03 24.98 26.46
N ALA A 215 3.98 24.60 25.60
CA ALA A 215 5.29 24.09 26.02
C ALA A 215 6.24 25.19 26.51
N LEU A 216 6.17 26.40 25.94
CA LEU A 216 7.06 27.51 26.32
C LEU A 216 6.62 28.22 27.61
N LEU A 217 5.32 28.32 27.89
CA LEU A 217 4.81 28.91 29.13
C LEU A 217 5.13 28.07 30.39
N GLY A 218 5.19 26.73 30.26
CA GLY A 218 5.55 25.84 31.36
C GLY A 218 7.01 25.95 31.82
N LEU A 219 7.94 26.18 30.87
CA LEU A 219 9.37 26.32 31.15
C LEU A 219 9.73 27.66 31.81
N VAL A 220 9.02 28.75 31.45
CA VAL A 220 9.26 30.07 32.03
C VAL A 220 8.78 30.16 33.49
N ILE A 221 7.62 29.58 33.81
CA ILE A 221 7.06 29.61 35.18
C ILE A 221 7.90 28.75 36.16
N THR A 222 8.42 27.62 35.70
CA THR A 222 9.28 26.76 36.54
C THR A 222 10.69 27.34 36.73
N GLY A 223 11.25 28.02 35.72
CA GLY A 223 12.53 28.74 35.82
C GLY A 223 12.50 29.92 36.82
N TRP A 224 11.41 30.68 36.85
CA TRP A 224 11.31 31.89 37.69
C TRP A 224 11.12 31.57 39.19
N ARG A 225 10.39 30.50 39.52
CA ARG A 225 10.25 30.05 40.92
C ARG A 225 11.52 29.44 41.51
N LEU A 226 12.42 28.91 40.68
CA LEU A 226 13.69 28.33 41.13
C LEU A 226 14.78 29.39 41.37
N THR A 227 14.73 30.52 40.68
CA THR A 227 15.68 31.63 40.84
C THR A 227 15.29 32.59 41.98
N GLY A 228 13.99 32.84 42.20
CA GLY A 228 13.52 33.67 43.32
C GLY A 228 13.78 33.07 44.71
N ARG A 229 13.93 31.74 44.82
CA ARG A 229 14.17 31.04 46.11
C ARG A 229 15.65 30.93 46.49
N ARG A 230 16.57 31.38 45.63
CA ARG A 230 18.02 31.42 45.91
C ARG A 230 18.54 32.81 46.31
N ARG A 231 17.65 33.81 46.44
CA ARG A 231 18.00 35.19 46.84
C ARG A 231 17.35 35.61 48.18
N LYS A 232 17.16 34.67 49.11
CA LYS A 232 16.94 34.95 50.52
C LYS A 232 17.81 34.05 51.35
#